data_AF-A0A258Q1Y0-F1
#
_entry.id   AF-A0A258Q1Y0-F1
#
_cell.length_a   1.000
_cell.length_b   1.000
_cell.length_c   1.000
_cell.angle_alpha   90.00
_cell.angle_beta   90.00
_cell.angle_gamma   90.00
#
_symmetry.space_group_name_H-M   'P 1'
#
loop_
_entity.id
_entity.type
_entity.pdbx_description
1 polymer ?
#
loop_
_entity_poly.entity_id
_entity_poly.type
_entity_poly.pdbx_seq_one_letter_code
_entity_poly.pdbx_strand_id
1 'polypeptide(L)'
;TASPAERLQSMQTATLANEAYQTLKHPTSRARYLLQLQGVETLEDSNTAMPADFLMTQMEWREAMEEAQHAKNITALEHLLTTMKSEAKLMQSEVSHLIQSNPAQAAQLVRKLSFIDKVSADVHQLISRLED
;
A
#
# COMPACT_ATOMS: atom_id res chain seq x y z
N THR A 1 -21.96 3.42 36.91
CA THR A 1 -21.47 2.49 35.88
C THR A 1 -22.12 2.88 34.56
N ALA A 2 -21.36 3.02 33.47
CA ALA A 2 -21.93 3.42 32.17
C ALA A 2 -22.94 2.39 31.66
N SER A 3 -24.03 2.87 31.08
CA SER A 3 -25.10 2.07 30.48
C SER A 3 -24.60 1.28 29.25
N PRO A 4 -25.28 0.19 28.85
CA PRO A 4 -24.93 -0.56 27.65
C PRO A 4 -24.89 0.30 26.37
N ALA A 5 -25.79 1.28 26.25
CA ALA A 5 -25.83 2.21 25.12
C ALA A 5 -24.61 3.14 25.09
N GLU A 6 -24.22 3.70 26.23
CA GLU A 6 -23.02 4.54 26.34
C GLU A 6 -21.74 3.75 26.05
N ARG A 7 -21.67 2.48 26.49
CA ARG A 7 -20.54 1.58 26.17
C ARG A 7 -20.46 1.30 24.66
N LEU A 8 -21.59 1.00 24.01
CA LEU A 8 -21.64 0.77 22.57
C LEU A 8 -21.22 2.02 21.78
N GLN A 9 -21.73 3.19 22.16
CA GLN A 9 -21.37 4.46 21.52
C GLN A 9 -19.88 4.77 21.70
N SER A 10 -19.34 4.52 22.88
CA SER A 10 -17.90 4.68 23.17
C SER A 10 -17.05 3.74 22.32
N MET A 11 -17.46 2.47 22.17
CA MET A 11 -16.78 1.50 21.31
C MET A 11 -16.81 1.90 19.84
N GLN A 12 -17.95 2.37 19.33
CA GLN A 12 -18.08 2.86 17.95
C GLN A 12 -17.18 4.07 17.70
N THR A 13 -17.15 5.01 18.63
CA THR A 13 -16.29 6.21 18.55
C THR A 13 -14.82 5.83 18.54
N ALA A 14 -14.40 4.91 19.42
CA ALA A 14 -13.03 4.42 19.45
C ALA A 14 -12.64 3.69 18.16
N THR A 15 -13.56 2.91 17.59
CA THR A 15 -13.34 2.20 16.32
C THR A 15 -13.12 3.20 15.18
N LEU A 16 -14.01 4.19 15.05
CA LEU A 16 -13.88 5.24 14.04
C LEU A 16 -12.57 6.04 14.18
N ALA A 17 -12.18 6.37 15.41
CA ALA A 17 -10.92 7.09 15.67
C ALA A 17 -9.70 6.25 15.23
N ASN A 18 -9.72 4.94 15.48
CA ASN A 18 -8.67 4.03 15.05
C ASN A 18 -8.62 3.90 13.52
N GLU A 19 -9.77 3.77 12.84
CA GLU A 19 -9.85 3.71 11.39
C GLU A 19 -9.32 4.98 10.74
N ALA A 20 -9.70 6.15 11.25
CA ALA A 20 -9.20 7.44 10.80
C ALA A 20 -7.68 7.53 11.00
N TYR A 21 -7.18 7.12 12.18
CA TYR A 21 -5.74 7.11 12.46
C TYR A 21 -4.98 6.20 11.49
N GLN A 22 -5.43 4.96 11.26
CA GLN A 22 -4.77 4.05 10.32
C GLN A 22 -4.79 4.60 8.90
N THR A 23 -5.93 5.12 8.45
CA THR A 23 -6.09 5.70 7.11
C THR A 23 -5.13 6.87 6.91
N LEU A 24 -5.03 7.77 7.88
CA LEU A 24 -4.18 8.96 7.77
C LEU A 24 -2.70 8.69 8.06
N LYS A 25 -2.36 7.62 8.78
CA LYS A 25 -0.97 7.25 9.06
C LYS A 25 -0.26 6.69 7.83
N HIS A 26 -0.94 5.83 7.07
CA HIS A 26 -0.36 5.13 5.92
C HIS A 26 -0.44 6.01 4.66
N PRO A 27 0.69 6.32 3.98
CA PRO A 27 0.71 7.25 2.85
C PRO A 27 -0.23 6.87 1.70
N THR A 28 -0.27 5.59 1.31
CA THR A 28 -1.13 5.08 0.23
C THR A 28 -2.62 5.23 0.59
N SER A 29 -3.02 4.80 1.80
CA SER A 29 -4.39 4.95 2.28
C SER A 29 -4.81 6.41 2.42
N ARG A 30 -3.90 7.27 2.89
CA ARG A 30 -4.14 8.72 2.98
C ARG A 30 -4.35 9.33 1.60
N ALA A 31 -3.52 9.00 0.62
CA ALA A 31 -3.66 9.49 -0.75
C ALA A 31 -4.98 9.03 -1.40
N ARG A 32 -5.33 7.75 -1.23
CA ARG A 32 -6.62 7.19 -1.66
C ARG A 32 -7.79 7.97 -1.06
N TYR A 33 -7.76 8.19 0.26
CA TYR A 33 -8.82 8.92 0.95
C TYR A 33 -8.96 10.38 0.45
N LEU A 34 -7.84 11.07 0.24
CA LEU A 34 -7.84 12.43 -0.30
C LEU A 34 -8.43 12.50 -1.72
N LEU A 35 -8.13 11.51 -2.58
CA LEU A 35 -8.74 11.41 -3.91
C LEU A 35 -10.25 11.11 -3.83
N GLN A 36 -10.65 10.24 -2.91
CA GLN A 36 -12.07 9.95 -2.66
C GLN A 36 -12.84 11.21 -2.25
N LEU A 37 -12.26 12.07 -1.41
CA LEU A 37 -12.86 13.36 -1.04
C LEU A 37 -13.03 14.32 -2.24
N GLN A 38 -12.25 14.13 -3.30
CA GLN A 38 -12.38 14.85 -4.58
C GLN A 38 -13.34 14.17 -5.57
N GLY A 39 -13.96 13.04 -5.19
CA GLY A 39 -14.81 12.24 -6.07
C GLY A 39 -14.04 11.38 -7.08
N VAL A 40 -12.75 11.14 -6.86
CA VAL A 40 -11.90 10.33 -7.73
C VAL A 40 -11.65 8.98 -7.09
N GLU A 41 -12.12 7.92 -7.76
CA GLU A 41 -11.89 6.54 -7.31
C GLU A 41 -10.59 5.97 -7.88
N THR A 42 -9.82 5.30 -7.02
CA THR A 42 -8.58 4.64 -7.42
C THR A 42 -8.82 3.29 -8.07
N LEU A 43 -9.99 2.66 -7.90
CA LEU A 43 -10.38 1.40 -8.58
C LEU A 43 -9.32 0.29 -8.49
N GLU A 44 -8.63 0.16 -7.36
CA GLU A 44 -7.46 -0.74 -7.20
C GLU A 44 -7.77 -2.22 -7.40
N ASP A 45 -9.02 -2.64 -7.11
CA ASP A 45 -9.45 -4.04 -7.22
C ASP A 45 -10.23 -4.33 -8.52
N SER A 46 -10.72 -3.30 -9.22
CA SER A 46 -11.53 -3.44 -10.44
C SER A 46 -10.83 -2.98 -11.71
N ASN A 47 -9.85 -2.08 -11.59
CA ASN A 47 -9.05 -1.56 -12.68
C ASN A 47 -7.62 -2.10 -12.60
N THR A 48 -7.44 -3.30 -13.16
CA THR A 48 -6.13 -3.97 -13.28
C THR A 48 -5.32 -3.47 -14.46
N ALA A 49 -5.81 -2.49 -15.23
CA ALA A 49 -5.07 -1.90 -16.32
C ALA A 49 -3.93 -1.03 -15.76
N MET A 50 -2.78 -1.66 -15.60
CA MET A 50 -1.53 -1.02 -15.23
C MET A 50 -0.71 -0.69 -16.48
N PRO A 51 0.08 0.39 -16.44
CA PRO A 51 1.09 0.66 -17.46
C PRO A 51 2.02 -0.54 -17.68
N ALA A 52 2.38 -0.82 -18.95
CA ALA A 52 3.15 -2.02 -19.32
C ALA A 52 4.55 -2.08 -18.70
N ASP A 53 5.18 -0.92 -18.55
CA ASP A 53 6.43 -0.73 -17.79
C ASP A 53 6.29 -1.23 -16.36
N PHE A 54 5.19 -0.89 -15.68
CA PHE A 54 4.97 -1.35 -14.32
C PHE A 54 4.76 -2.87 -14.25
N LEU A 55 3.98 -3.44 -15.19
CA LEU A 55 3.77 -4.89 -15.24
C LEU A 55 5.09 -5.67 -15.39
N MET A 56 6.04 -5.15 -16.17
CA MET A 56 7.37 -5.74 -16.28
C MET A 56 8.09 -5.75 -14.92
N THR A 57 8.10 -4.61 -14.22
CA THR A 57 8.68 -4.51 -12.87
C THR A 57 8.01 -5.48 -11.89
N GLN A 58 6.69 -5.71 -12.01
CA GLN A 58 6.01 -6.70 -11.16
C GLN A 58 6.52 -8.12 -11.42
N MET A 59 6.79 -8.47 -12.67
CA MET A 59 7.34 -9.78 -13.03
C MET A 59 8.75 -9.94 -12.47
N GLU A 60 9.61 -8.93 -12.63
CA GLU A 60 10.97 -8.91 -12.09
C GLU A 60 10.98 -9.09 -10.56
N TRP A 61 10.07 -8.43 -9.84
CA TRP A 61 9.95 -8.63 -8.39
C TRP A 61 9.52 -10.04 -8.01
N ARG A 62 8.57 -10.63 -8.75
CA ARG A 62 8.15 -12.01 -8.51
C ARG A 62 9.28 -12.99 -8.74
N GLU A 63 10.03 -12.82 -9.83
CA GLU A 63 11.20 -13.65 -10.13
C GLU A 63 12.26 -13.52 -9.03
N ALA A 64 12.61 -12.30 -8.62
CA ALA A 64 13.55 -12.06 -7.53
C ALA A 64 13.10 -12.68 -6.19
N MET A 65 11.79 -12.64 -5.89
CA MET A 65 11.23 -13.31 -4.71
C MET A 65 11.35 -14.83 -4.81
N GLU A 66 11.02 -15.41 -5.96
CA GLU A 66 11.11 -16.86 -6.18
C GLU A 66 12.56 -17.32 -6.08
N GLU A 67 13.50 -16.66 -6.74
CA GLU A 67 14.92 -16.98 -6.66
C GLU A 67 15.44 -16.91 -5.22
N ALA A 68 15.12 -15.84 -4.50
CA ALA A 68 15.53 -15.67 -3.11
C ALA A 68 14.87 -16.71 -2.19
N GLN A 69 13.62 -17.11 -2.44
CA GLN A 69 12.95 -18.19 -1.73
C GLN A 69 13.67 -19.53 -1.95
N HIS A 70 13.97 -19.89 -3.20
CA HIS A 70 14.67 -21.14 -3.54
C HIS A 70 16.08 -21.18 -2.92
N ALA A 71 16.78 -20.06 -2.92
CA ALA A 71 18.10 -19.92 -2.32
C ALA A 71 18.07 -19.74 -0.79
N LYS A 72 16.88 -19.61 -0.16
CA LYS A 72 16.70 -19.21 1.24
C LYS A 72 17.49 -17.94 1.61
N ASN A 73 17.60 -17.00 0.68
CA ASN A 73 18.41 -15.81 0.81
C ASN A 73 17.59 -14.64 1.38
N ILE A 74 17.51 -14.57 2.72
CA ILE A 74 16.79 -13.50 3.42
C ILE A 74 17.38 -12.11 3.08
N THR A 75 18.71 -11.99 2.97
CA THR A 75 19.35 -10.72 2.62
C THR A 75 18.92 -10.19 1.25
N ALA A 76 18.69 -11.07 0.27
CA ALA A 76 18.14 -10.65 -1.03
C ALA A 76 16.70 -10.12 -0.90
N LEU A 77 15.87 -10.74 -0.05
CA LEU A 77 14.51 -10.26 0.22
C LEU A 77 14.50 -8.91 0.95
N GLU A 78 15.42 -8.70 1.91
CA GLU A 78 15.59 -7.40 2.59
C GLU A 78 16.05 -6.29 1.63
N HIS A 79 16.94 -6.63 0.69
CA HIS A 79 17.36 -5.70 -0.35
C HIS A 79 16.21 -5.35 -1.30
N LEU A 80 15.38 -6.34 -1.66
CA LEU A 80 14.16 -6.12 -2.46
C LEU A 80 13.19 -5.17 -1.75
N LEU A 81 12.93 -5.37 -0.45
CA LEU A 81 12.11 -4.46 0.37
C LEU A 81 12.67 -3.04 0.38
N THR A 82 13.99 -2.90 0.49
CA THR A 82 14.65 -1.59 0.48
C THR A 82 14.46 -0.88 -0.86
N THR A 83 14.54 -1.63 -1.96
CA THR A 83 14.32 -1.12 -3.32
C THR A 83 12.88 -0.64 -3.48
N MET A 84 11.90 -1.51 -3.18
CA MET A 84 10.46 -1.18 -3.21
C MET A 84 10.11 0.04 -2.35
N LYS A 85 10.70 0.14 -1.16
CA LYS A 85 10.51 1.30 -0.27
C LYS A 85 11.02 2.61 -0.88
N SER A 86 12.13 2.56 -1.60
CA SER A 86 12.69 3.74 -2.27
C SER A 86 11.79 4.19 -3.42
N GLU A 87 11.32 3.26 -4.24
CA GLU A 87 10.37 3.52 -5.32
C GLU A 87 9.03 4.07 -4.80
N ALA A 88 8.48 3.46 -3.75
CA ALA A 88 7.26 3.93 -3.11
C ALA A 88 7.42 5.38 -2.63
N LYS A 89 8.56 5.75 -2.07
CA LYS A 89 8.83 7.13 -1.61
C LYS A 89 8.85 8.12 -2.77
N LEU A 90 9.42 7.75 -3.92
CA LEU A 90 9.43 8.58 -5.12
C LEU A 90 8.00 8.79 -5.64
N MET A 91 7.23 7.70 -5.79
CA MET A 91 5.83 7.78 -6.22
C MET A 91 4.95 8.57 -5.24
N GLN A 92 5.18 8.44 -3.92
CA GLN A 92 4.48 9.25 -2.91
C GLN A 92 4.77 10.75 -3.07
N SER A 93 6.01 11.12 -3.38
CA SER A 93 6.37 12.50 -3.67
C SER A 93 5.62 12.99 -4.91
N GLU A 94 5.58 12.21 -5.97
CA GLU A 94 4.88 12.56 -7.22
C GLU A 94 3.37 12.70 -7.00
N VAL A 95 2.75 11.77 -6.26
CA VAL A 95 1.35 11.86 -5.83
C VAL A 95 1.09 13.19 -5.11
N SER A 96 1.98 13.62 -4.21
CA SER A 96 1.78 14.87 -3.47
C SER A 96 1.68 16.11 -4.38
N HIS A 97 2.37 16.11 -5.53
CA HIS A 97 2.30 17.19 -6.53
C HIS A 97 1.07 17.08 -7.44
N LEU A 98 0.68 15.85 -7.79
CA LEU A 98 -0.41 15.59 -8.72
C LEU A 98 -1.79 15.61 -8.08
N ILE A 99 -1.90 15.39 -6.76
CA ILE A 99 -3.20 15.20 -6.10
C ILE A 99 -4.15 16.40 -6.23
N GLN A 100 -3.64 17.60 -6.50
CA GLN A 100 -4.46 18.78 -6.79
C GLN A 100 -4.46 19.14 -8.28
N SER A 101 -3.33 19.01 -8.96
CA SER A 101 -3.15 19.46 -10.34
C SER A 101 -3.64 18.46 -11.39
N ASN A 102 -3.53 17.17 -11.12
CA ASN A 102 -3.98 16.07 -11.97
C ASN A 102 -4.42 14.84 -11.13
N PRO A 103 -5.63 14.88 -10.53
CA PRO A 103 -6.13 13.81 -9.68
C PRO A 103 -6.22 12.44 -10.38
N ALA A 104 -6.48 12.42 -11.70
CA ALA A 104 -6.56 11.19 -12.47
C ALA A 104 -5.21 10.46 -12.56
N GLN A 105 -4.11 11.21 -12.77
CA GLN A 105 -2.76 10.65 -12.77
C GLN A 105 -2.33 10.26 -11.35
N ALA A 106 -2.68 11.06 -10.33
CA ALA A 106 -2.44 10.68 -8.94
C ALA A 106 -3.14 9.35 -8.59
N ALA A 107 -4.37 9.13 -9.07
CA ALA A 107 -5.08 7.87 -8.87
C ALA A 107 -4.36 6.66 -9.52
N GLN A 108 -3.73 6.83 -10.68
CA GLN A 108 -2.91 5.78 -11.30
C GLN A 108 -1.68 5.44 -10.43
N LEU A 109 -0.99 6.45 -9.89
CA LEU A 109 0.15 6.23 -9.00
C LEU A 109 -0.26 5.58 -7.68
N VAL A 110 -1.43 5.93 -7.13
CA VAL A 110 -1.96 5.27 -5.92
C VAL A 110 -2.21 3.79 -6.17
N ARG A 111 -2.69 3.39 -7.36
CA ARG A 111 -2.79 1.96 -7.71
C ARG A 111 -1.43 1.27 -7.71
N LYS A 112 -0.40 1.89 -8.29
CA LYS A 112 0.97 1.35 -8.28
C LYS A 112 1.48 1.19 -6.84
N LEU A 113 1.27 2.20 -5.99
CA LEU A 113 1.62 2.15 -4.57
C LEU A 113 0.91 1.01 -3.82
N SER A 114 -0.39 0.82 -4.04
CA SER A 114 -1.13 -0.29 -3.43
C SER A 114 -0.60 -1.66 -3.83
N PHE A 115 -0.10 -1.80 -5.06
CA PHE A 115 0.56 -3.03 -5.48
C PHE A 115 1.89 -3.22 -4.75
N ILE A 116 2.70 -2.17 -4.64
CA ILE A 116 3.96 -2.22 -3.87
C ILE A 116 3.70 -2.61 -2.42
N ASP A 117 2.66 -2.06 -1.79
CA ASP A 117 2.26 -2.41 -0.42
C ASP A 117 1.89 -3.89 -0.30
N LYS A 118 1.13 -4.44 -1.28
CA LYS A 118 0.77 -5.87 -1.34
C LYS A 118 2.01 -6.75 -1.47
N VAL A 119 2.88 -6.48 -2.44
CA VAL A 119 4.10 -7.29 -2.64
C VAL A 119 5.06 -7.18 -1.45
N SER A 120 5.22 -5.98 -0.88
CA SER A 120 6.06 -5.81 0.32
C SER A 120 5.54 -6.64 1.49
N ALA A 121 4.21 -6.75 1.66
CA ALA A 121 3.62 -7.64 2.67
C ALA A 121 3.93 -9.12 2.39
N ASP A 122 3.82 -9.56 1.12
CA ASP A 122 4.15 -10.92 0.71
C ASP A 122 5.63 -11.25 0.97
N VAL A 123 6.54 -10.31 0.71
CA VAL A 123 7.98 -10.46 1.00
C VAL A 123 8.23 -10.58 2.50
N HIS A 124 7.61 -9.74 3.33
CA HIS A 124 7.73 -9.89 4.80
C HIS A 124 7.23 -11.25 5.29
N GLN A 125 6.09 -11.73 4.77
CA GLN A 125 5.58 -13.06 5.12
C GLN A 125 6.51 -14.19 4.67
N LEU A 126 7.18 -14.02 3.53
CA LEU A 126 8.18 -14.97 3.07
C LEU A 126 9.41 -14.98 3.98
N ILE A 127 9.91 -13.80 4.40
CA ILE A 127 11.03 -13.70 5.34
C ILE A 127 10.69 -14.42 6.65
N SER A 128 9.54 -14.12 7.27
CA SER A 128 9.14 -14.78 8.52
C SER A 128 9.08 -16.31 8.39
N ARG A 129 8.56 -16.82 7.26
CA ARG A 129 8.52 -18.27 6.99
C ARG A 129 9.90 -18.92 6.79
N LEU A 130 10.92 -18.14 6.42
CA LEU A 130 12.29 -18.64 6.25
C LEU A 130 13.11 -18.52 7.54
N GLU A 131 12.70 -17.66 8.47
CA GLU A 131 13.29 -17.49 9.80
C GLU A 131 12.78 -18.51 10.82
N ASP A 132 11.54 -18.99 10.66
CA ASP A 132 10.92 -20.07 11.44
C ASP A 132 11.52 -21.47 11.11
#